data_AF-A0AAE1WFW5-F1
#
_entry.id   AF-A0AAE1WFW5-F1
#
_cell.length_a   1.000
_cell.length_b   1.000
_cell.length_c   1.000
_cell.angle_alpha   90.00
_cell.angle_beta   90.00
_cell.angle_gamma   90.00
#
_symmetry.space_group_name_H-M   'P 1'
#
loop_
_entity.id
_entity.type
_entity.pdbx_description
1 polymer ?
#
loop_
_entity_poly.entity_id
_entity_poly.type
_entity_poly.pdbx_seq_one_letter_code
_entity_poly.pdbx_strand_id
1 'polypeptide(L)'
;MAAVLPLLGGVLNMVFNVGICLAPPIKRQVDYMRCYGKNIKDLHNQVDKLEGMEEEVQYLVRAAQNNLEIIRPDVQRWLEKVESIKKVVNKLWEDTTKVPEGCCINGRCPNLKLRYILSKRAKKMCKNAIQLQEEGKFDRVSYPALDTIRFPDPLEVDTASLQHEDKFISRKSVETESDNKFETRKFIEEQIMSALLNSDAKIISLCGMGGVGKTTMVEH
;
A
#
# COMPACT_ATOMS: atom_id res chain seq x y z
N MET A 1 -54.71 -1.41 56.75
CA MET A 1 -53.23 -1.48 56.62
C MET A 1 -52.71 -2.70 55.84
N ALA A 2 -53.46 -3.80 55.67
CA ALA A 2 -52.96 -5.03 55.05
C ALA A 2 -52.96 -5.07 53.49
N ALA A 3 -53.68 -4.18 52.80
CA ALA A 3 -53.84 -4.25 51.34
C ALA A 3 -52.77 -3.51 50.51
N VAL A 4 -51.87 -2.74 51.14
CA VAL A 4 -50.89 -1.88 50.44
C VAL A 4 -49.54 -2.61 50.24
N LEU A 5 -49.22 -3.57 51.10
CA LEU A 5 -47.99 -4.37 51.08
C LEU A 5 -47.76 -5.18 49.78
N PRO A 6 -48.78 -5.89 49.21
CA PRO A 6 -48.61 -6.67 47.98
C PRO A 6 -48.39 -5.78 46.76
N LEU A 7 -49.02 -4.61 46.71
CA LEU A 7 -48.89 -3.64 45.63
C LEU A 7 -47.48 -3.02 45.62
N LEU A 8 -46.94 -2.68 46.80
CA LEU A 8 -45.56 -2.22 46.93
C LEU A 8 -44.55 -3.28 46.48
N GLY A 9 -44.77 -4.56 46.83
CA GLY A 9 -43.92 -5.67 46.37
C GLY A 9 -43.95 -5.88 44.86
N GLY A 10 -45.12 -5.78 44.24
CA GLY A 10 -45.27 -5.87 42.78
C GLY A 10 -44.59 -4.72 42.03
N VAL A 11 -44.74 -3.48 42.52
CA VAL A 11 -44.09 -2.30 41.95
C VAL A 11 -42.57 -2.38 42.10
N LEU A 12 -42.05 -2.82 43.25
CA LEU A 12 -40.61 -2.98 43.48
C LEU A 12 -40.00 -4.02 42.54
N ASN A 13 -40.67 -5.16 42.34
CA ASN A 13 -40.24 -6.21 41.43
C ASN A 13 -40.29 -5.76 39.97
N MET A 14 -41.29 -4.97 39.57
CA MET A 14 -41.37 -4.40 38.23
C MET A 14 -40.21 -3.42 37.98
N VAL A 15 -39.93 -2.52 38.91
CA VAL A 15 -38.81 -1.57 38.81
C VAL A 15 -37.46 -2.32 38.78
N PHE A 16 -37.30 -3.37 39.59
CA PHE A 16 -36.10 -4.20 39.61
C PHE A 16 -35.87 -4.95 38.28
N ASN A 17 -36.91 -5.58 37.71
CA ASN A 17 -36.83 -6.28 36.44
C ASN A 17 -36.55 -5.32 35.27
N VAL A 18 -37.19 -4.14 35.25
CA VAL A 18 -36.88 -3.09 34.27
C VAL A 18 -35.42 -2.64 34.40
N GLY A 19 -34.91 -2.50 35.62
CA GLY A 19 -33.51 -2.21 35.90
C GLY A 19 -32.55 -3.28 35.36
N ILE A 20 -32.86 -4.57 35.55
CA ILE A 20 -32.06 -5.70 35.03
C ILE A 20 -32.08 -5.73 33.50
N CYS A 21 -33.23 -5.48 32.87
CA CYS A 21 -33.34 -5.48 31.40
C CYS A 21 -32.61 -4.30 30.75
N LEU A 22 -32.60 -3.14 31.40
CA LEU A 22 -31.95 -1.92 30.89
C LEU A 22 -30.45 -1.86 31.26
N ALA A 23 -30.00 -2.60 32.28
CA ALA A 23 -28.61 -2.58 32.72
C ALA A 23 -27.60 -3.00 31.64
N PRO A 24 -27.79 -4.05 30.82
CA PRO A 24 -26.84 -4.45 29.79
C PRO A 24 -26.58 -3.41 28.68
N PRO A 25 -27.60 -2.81 28.03
CA PRO A 25 -27.36 -1.76 27.03
C PRO A 25 -26.78 -0.49 27.65
N ILE A 26 -27.18 -0.11 28.87
CA ILE A 26 -26.63 1.04 29.59
C ILE A 26 -25.17 0.79 29.96
N LYS A 27 -24.82 -0.40 30.45
CA LYS A 27 -23.44 -0.78 30.78
C LYS A 27 -22.53 -0.70 29.56
N ARG A 28 -22.97 -1.21 28.39
CA ARG A 28 -22.21 -1.10 27.14
C ARG A 28 -21.94 0.36 26.76
N GLN A 29 -22.92 1.25 26.92
CA GLN A 29 -22.79 2.69 26.63
C GLN A 29 -21.80 3.36 27.60
N VAL A 30 -21.87 3.04 28.89
CA VAL A 30 -20.97 3.54 29.94
C VAL A 30 -19.54 3.03 29.77
N ASP A 31 -19.36 1.80 29.31
CA ASP A 31 -18.04 1.22 29.03
C ASP A 31 -17.32 1.98 27.91
N TYR A 32 -18.01 2.43 26.86
CA TYR A 32 -17.39 3.28 25.83
C TYR A 32 -16.90 4.62 26.39
N MET A 33 -17.64 5.21 27.32
CA MET A 33 -17.26 6.48 27.97
C MET A 33 -16.03 6.31 28.88
N ARG A 34 -16.01 5.25 29.70
CA ARG A 34 -14.91 4.95 30.63
C ARG A 34 -13.66 4.43 29.92
N CYS A 35 -13.81 3.77 28.77
CA CYS A 35 -12.71 3.21 27.99
C CYS A 35 -12.23 4.10 26.84
N TYR A 36 -12.64 5.38 26.77
CA TYR A 36 -12.19 6.33 25.75
C TYR A 36 -10.67 6.28 25.54
N GLY A 37 -9.87 6.50 26.59
CA GLY A 37 -8.41 6.52 26.47
C GLY A 37 -7.82 5.19 25.99
N LYS A 38 -8.40 4.06 26.42
CA LYS A 38 -7.98 2.73 25.94
C LYS A 38 -8.27 2.54 24.45
N ASN A 39 -9.46 2.95 23.99
CA ASN A 39 -9.85 2.81 22.59
C ASN A 39 -9.05 3.75 21.66
N ILE A 40 -8.70 4.95 22.13
CA ILE A 40 -7.81 5.86 21.38
C ILE A 40 -6.40 5.29 21.29
N LYS A 41 -5.84 4.79 22.41
CA LYS A 41 -4.52 4.17 22.42
C LYS A 41 -4.45 2.93 21.52
N ASP A 42 -5.48 2.09 21.56
CA ASP A 42 -5.57 0.90 20.71
C ASP A 42 -5.64 1.29 19.22
N LEU A 43 -6.43 2.32 18.86
CA LEU A 43 -6.45 2.84 17.50
C LEU A 43 -5.06 3.31 17.04
N HIS A 44 -4.35 4.07 17.87
CA HIS A 44 -2.99 4.55 17.57
C HIS A 44 -2.08 3.36 17.22
N ASN A 45 -2.02 2.37 18.12
CA ASN A 45 -1.20 1.17 17.92
C ASN A 45 -1.54 0.40 16.63
N GLN A 46 -2.82 0.30 16.25
CA GLN A 46 -3.22 -0.41 15.03
C GLN A 46 -2.94 0.39 13.76
N VAL A 47 -3.02 1.72 13.82
CA VAL A 47 -2.70 2.57 12.68
C VAL A 47 -1.19 2.60 12.45
N ASP A 48 -0.37 2.72 13.50
CA ASP A 48 1.10 2.66 13.38
C ASP A 48 1.55 1.35 12.70
N LYS A 49 0.96 0.22 13.09
CA LYS A 49 1.23 -1.08 12.45
C LYS A 49 0.84 -1.09 10.99
N LEU A 50 -0.33 -0.54 10.66
CA LEU A 50 -0.82 -0.48 9.29
C LEU A 50 0.08 0.43 8.42
N GLU A 51 0.60 1.52 8.97
CA GLU A 51 1.55 2.40 8.28
C GLU A 51 2.87 1.69 8.01
N GLY A 52 3.39 0.91 8.95
CA GLY A 52 4.58 0.08 8.70
C GLY A 52 4.36 -0.94 7.56
N MET A 53 3.19 -1.57 7.49
CA MET A 53 2.84 -2.46 6.37
C MET A 53 2.67 -1.69 5.06
N GLU A 54 2.10 -0.48 5.10
CA GLU A 54 1.98 0.40 3.93
C GLU A 54 3.35 0.73 3.33
N GLU A 55 4.32 1.08 4.17
CA GLU A 55 5.69 1.37 3.77
C GLU A 55 6.36 0.18 3.07
N GLU A 56 6.22 -1.02 3.64
CA GLU A 56 6.74 -2.26 3.05
C GLU A 56 6.11 -2.55 1.68
N VAL A 57 4.78 -2.50 1.59
CA VAL A 57 4.07 -2.72 0.32
C VAL A 57 4.45 -1.67 -0.72
N GLN A 58 4.56 -0.39 -0.34
CA GLN A 58 5.00 0.67 -1.24
C GLN A 58 6.43 0.45 -1.74
N TYR A 59 7.35 -0.03 -0.90
CA TYR A 59 8.70 -0.39 -1.32
C TYR A 59 8.67 -1.49 -2.38
N LEU A 60 7.90 -2.57 -2.16
CA LEU A 60 7.76 -3.66 -3.13
C LEU A 60 7.14 -3.17 -4.44
N VAL A 61 6.13 -2.29 -4.37
CA VAL A 61 5.52 -1.68 -5.55
C VAL A 61 6.54 -0.89 -6.36
N ARG A 62 7.39 -0.07 -5.72
CA ARG A 62 8.46 0.67 -6.41
C ARG A 62 9.46 -0.26 -7.07
N ALA A 63 9.86 -1.34 -6.39
CA ALA A 63 10.77 -2.34 -6.95
C ALA A 63 10.17 -3.02 -8.19
N ALA A 64 8.91 -3.42 -8.13
CA ALA A 64 8.18 -3.99 -9.26
C ALA A 64 8.05 -3.02 -10.44
N GLN A 65 7.76 -1.74 -10.17
CA GLN A 65 7.72 -0.69 -11.21
C GLN A 65 9.09 -0.50 -11.89
N ASN A 66 10.18 -0.52 -11.13
CA ASN A 66 11.54 -0.44 -11.70
C ASN A 66 11.87 -1.66 -12.59
N ASN A 67 11.25 -2.79 -12.32
CA ASN A 67 11.35 -4.02 -13.12
C ASN A 67 10.30 -4.08 -14.25
N LEU A 68 9.55 -3.00 -14.50
CA LEU A 68 8.48 -2.92 -15.50
C LEU A 68 7.38 -3.98 -15.33
N GLU A 69 7.18 -4.44 -14.09
CA GLU A 69 6.12 -5.39 -13.76
C GLU A 69 4.77 -4.68 -13.58
N ILE A 70 3.69 -5.44 -13.81
CA ILE A 70 2.33 -4.95 -13.62
C ILE A 70 1.94 -5.13 -12.15
N ILE A 71 1.67 -4.02 -11.47
CA ILE A 71 1.18 -4.02 -10.09
C ILE A 71 -0.22 -4.59 -10.04
N ARG A 72 -0.47 -5.45 -9.06
CA ARG A 72 -1.78 -6.07 -8.90
C ARG A 72 -2.85 -5.02 -8.53
N PRO A 73 -4.06 -5.10 -9.11
CA PRO A 73 -5.13 -4.17 -8.80
C PRO A 73 -5.62 -4.20 -7.35
N ASP A 74 -5.53 -5.34 -6.67
CA ASP A 74 -5.91 -5.49 -5.27
C ASP A 74 -4.93 -4.80 -4.32
N VAL A 75 -3.64 -4.79 -4.64
CA VAL A 75 -2.61 -4.02 -3.93
C VAL A 75 -2.88 -2.51 -4.04
N GLN A 76 -3.18 -2.03 -5.24
CA GLN A 76 -3.53 -0.61 -5.45
C GLN A 76 -4.77 -0.22 -4.64
N ARG A 77 -5.83 -1.03 -4.72
CA ARG A 77 -7.07 -0.81 -3.95
C ARG A 77 -6.81 -0.83 -2.44
N TRP A 78 -5.92 -1.70 -1.98
CA TRP A 78 -5.53 -1.76 -0.58
C TRP A 78 -4.85 -0.46 -0.13
N LEU A 79 -3.89 0.05 -0.90
CA LEU A 79 -3.23 1.34 -0.62
C LEU A 79 -4.22 2.50 -0.56
N GLU A 80 -5.19 2.56 -1.49
CA GLU A 80 -6.25 3.58 -1.48
C GLU A 80 -7.12 3.50 -0.20
N LYS A 81 -7.47 2.28 0.25
CA LYS A 81 -8.22 2.09 1.50
C LYS A 81 -7.40 2.55 2.71
N VAL A 82 -6.10 2.25 2.74
CA VAL A 82 -5.20 2.70 3.82
C VAL A 82 -5.17 4.22 3.89
N GLU A 83 -4.99 4.91 2.75
CA GLU A 83 -5.00 6.37 2.68
C GLU A 83 -6.33 6.96 3.18
N SER A 84 -7.46 6.33 2.81
CA SER A 84 -8.79 6.73 3.27
C SER A 84 -8.94 6.64 4.79
N ILE A 85 -8.45 5.55 5.40
CA ILE A 85 -8.47 5.41 6.86
C ILE A 85 -7.58 6.47 7.50
N LYS A 86 -6.36 6.69 7.00
CA LYS A 86 -5.43 7.71 7.54
C LYS A 86 -6.07 9.10 7.57
N LYS A 87 -6.79 9.50 6.50
CA LYS A 87 -7.56 10.76 6.47
C LYS A 87 -8.62 10.83 7.57
N VAL A 88 -9.38 9.75 7.76
CA VAL A 88 -10.44 9.69 8.78
C VAL A 88 -9.88 9.71 10.20
N VAL A 89 -8.72 9.08 10.40
CA VAL A 89 -8.03 9.03 11.69
C VAL A 89 -7.32 10.36 11.99
N ASN A 90 -6.73 11.04 11.02
CA ASN A 90 -6.22 12.41 11.16
C ASN A 90 -7.25 13.36 11.75
N LYS A 91 -8.46 13.36 11.17
CA LYS A 91 -9.57 14.15 11.69
C LYS A 91 -9.99 13.73 13.11
N LEU A 92 -9.89 12.44 13.44
CA LEU A 92 -10.16 11.96 14.80
C LEU A 92 -9.14 12.54 15.79
N TRP A 93 -7.85 12.53 15.45
CA TRP A 93 -6.80 13.07 16.31
C TRP A 93 -7.00 14.56 16.59
N GLU A 94 -7.34 15.35 15.56
CA GLU A 94 -7.72 16.77 15.73
C GLU A 94 -8.94 16.95 16.67
N ASP A 95 -9.91 16.05 16.63
CA ASP A 95 -11.05 16.11 17.54
C ASP A 95 -10.68 15.66 18.97
N THR A 96 -9.66 14.81 19.13
CA THR A 96 -9.20 14.37 20.46
C THR A 96 -8.45 15.46 21.23
N THR A 97 -7.74 16.37 20.56
CA THR A 97 -7.04 17.49 21.23
C THR A 97 -8.00 18.48 21.88
N LYS A 98 -9.26 18.54 21.42
CA LYS A 98 -10.34 19.34 22.00
C LYS A 98 -10.87 18.76 23.33
N VAL A 99 -10.45 17.54 23.68
CA VAL A 99 -10.83 16.88 24.94
C VAL A 99 -9.66 17.02 25.92
N PRO A 100 -9.82 17.74 27.05
CA PRO A 100 -8.77 17.86 28.05
C PRO A 100 -8.24 16.50 28.50
N GLU A 101 -6.92 16.38 28.61
CA GLU A 101 -6.25 15.20 29.14
C GLU A 101 -6.60 14.97 30.61
N GLY A 102 -6.73 13.70 31.01
CA GLY A 102 -7.09 13.29 32.37
C GLY A 102 -8.50 12.69 32.50
N CYS A 103 -8.67 11.83 33.51
CA CYS A 103 -9.96 11.29 33.93
C CYS A 103 -10.31 11.84 35.32
N CYS A 104 -11.44 12.54 35.38
CA CYS A 104 -12.46 12.51 36.43
C CYS A 104 -11.97 12.56 37.89
N ILE A 105 -11.90 13.78 38.44
CA ILE A 105 -11.98 13.97 39.90
C ILE A 105 -13.41 13.54 40.31
N ASN A 106 -13.53 12.58 41.24
CA ASN A 106 -14.80 12.12 41.82
C ASN A 106 -15.83 11.54 40.82
N GLY A 107 -15.40 10.88 39.73
CA GLY A 107 -16.32 10.18 38.81
C GLY A 107 -17.10 11.08 37.84
N ARG A 108 -16.88 12.40 37.86
CA ARG A 108 -17.40 13.33 36.84
C ARG A 108 -16.38 13.53 35.73
N CYS A 109 -16.75 13.13 34.52
CA CYS A 109 -15.92 13.31 33.34
C CYS A 109 -16.53 14.43 32.49
N PRO A 110 -15.89 15.60 32.36
CA PRO A 110 -16.37 16.62 31.42
C PRO A 110 -16.35 16.05 29.99
N ASN A 111 -17.30 16.49 29.16
CA ASN A 111 -17.43 16.10 27.75
C ASN A 111 -17.76 14.61 27.49
N LEU A 112 -18.54 13.96 28.37
CA LEU A 112 -19.00 12.56 28.21
C LEU A 112 -19.57 12.23 26.82
N LYS A 113 -20.42 13.11 26.26
CA LYS A 113 -21.01 12.93 24.92
C LYS A 113 -19.93 12.88 23.83
N LEU A 114 -18.96 13.78 23.88
CA LEU A 114 -17.86 13.82 22.90
C LEU A 114 -16.93 12.60 23.07
N ARG A 115 -16.55 12.26 24.31
CA ARG A 115 -15.76 11.05 24.62
C ARG A 115 -16.44 9.79 24.11
N TYR A 116 -17.75 9.67 24.29
CA TYR A 116 -18.55 8.56 23.75
C TYR A 116 -18.45 8.46 22.22
N ILE A 117 -18.70 9.58 21.51
CA ILE A 117 -18.66 9.63 20.04
C ILE A 117 -17.27 9.25 19.52
N LEU A 118 -16.22 9.85 20.08
CA LEU A 118 -14.84 9.58 19.67
C LEU A 118 -14.42 8.15 19.99
N SER A 119 -14.75 7.65 21.18
CA SER A 119 -14.49 6.26 21.60
C SER A 119 -15.14 5.23 20.66
N LYS A 120 -16.40 5.46 20.28
CA LYS A 120 -17.13 4.59 19.35
C LYS A 120 -16.51 4.63 17.95
N ARG A 121 -16.15 5.81 17.46
CA ARG A 121 -15.52 5.99 16.15
C ARG A 121 -14.11 5.37 16.13
N ALA A 122 -13.35 5.53 17.20
CA ALA A 122 -12.03 4.91 17.33
C ALA A 122 -12.09 3.39 17.32
N LYS A 123 -13.02 2.78 18.07
CA LYS A 123 -13.21 1.33 18.04
C LYS A 123 -13.63 0.82 16.65
N LYS A 124 -14.41 1.60 15.90
CA LYS A 124 -14.76 1.27 14.51
C LYS A 124 -13.51 1.31 13.61
N MET A 125 -12.71 2.36 13.71
CA MET A 125 -11.49 2.50 12.90
C MET A 125 -10.44 1.44 13.25
N CYS A 126 -10.31 1.07 14.52
CA CYS A 126 -9.43 -0.03 14.95
C CYS A 126 -9.80 -1.35 14.23
N LYS A 127 -11.09 -1.69 14.17
CA LYS A 127 -11.54 -2.88 13.42
C LYS A 127 -11.19 -2.81 11.94
N ASN A 128 -11.39 -1.65 11.32
CA ASN A 128 -11.06 -1.45 9.91
C ASN A 128 -9.55 -1.57 9.67
N ALA A 129 -8.72 -1.00 10.56
CA ALA A 129 -7.26 -1.09 10.47
C ALA A 129 -6.79 -2.54 10.60
N ILE A 130 -7.32 -3.30 11.56
CA ILE A 130 -7.02 -4.74 11.71
C ILE A 130 -7.44 -5.52 10.45
N GLN A 131 -8.61 -5.23 9.89
CA GLN A 131 -9.03 -5.86 8.64
C GLN A 131 -8.05 -5.57 7.50
N LEU A 132 -7.60 -4.32 7.34
CA LEU A 132 -6.61 -3.99 6.32
C LEU A 132 -5.25 -4.62 6.59
N GLN A 133 -4.83 -4.77 7.84
CA GLN A 133 -3.60 -5.52 8.17
C GLN A 133 -3.68 -6.96 7.68
N GLU A 134 -4.85 -7.63 7.81
CA GLU A 134 -5.04 -8.97 7.28
C GLU A 134 -5.09 -9.00 5.74
N GLU A 135 -5.79 -8.05 5.11
CA GLU A 135 -5.84 -7.90 3.65
C GLU A 135 -4.48 -7.55 3.03
N GLY A 136 -3.58 -6.91 3.79
CA GLY A 136 -2.29 -6.40 3.33
C GLY A 136 -1.14 -7.41 3.36
N LYS A 137 -1.40 -8.67 3.73
CA LYS A 137 -0.40 -9.75 3.75
C LYS A 137 -0.22 -10.33 2.35
N PHE A 138 0.46 -9.60 1.48
CA PHE A 138 0.70 -10.01 0.10
C PHE A 138 1.97 -10.85 -0.04
N ASP A 139 1.85 -12.08 -0.58
CA ASP A 139 3.03 -12.87 -0.95
C ASP A 139 3.78 -12.27 -2.16
N ARG A 140 3.03 -11.64 -3.08
CA ARG A 140 3.54 -10.93 -4.26
C ARG A 140 2.66 -9.73 -4.57
N VAL A 141 3.29 -8.62 -4.96
CA VAL A 141 2.60 -7.36 -5.28
C VAL A 141 2.39 -7.13 -6.78
N SER A 142 3.02 -7.95 -7.62
CA SER A 142 3.10 -7.76 -9.07
C SER A 142 3.23 -9.07 -9.84
N TYR A 143 3.01 -8.99 -11.15
CA TYR A 143 3.29 -10.04 -12.12
C TYR A 143 4.16 -9.49 -13.25
N PRO A 144 4.99 -10.34 -13.90
CA PRO A 144 5.70 -9.94 -15.10
C PRO A 144 4.73 -9.35 -16.14
N ALA A 145 5.13 -8.28 -16.82
CA ALA A 145 4.37 -7.81 -17.96
C ALA A 145 4.32 -8.94 -18.99
N LEU A 146 3.12 -9.39 -19.36
CA LEU A 146 2.97 -10.32 -20.48
C LEU A 146 3.43 -9.58 -21.73
N ASP A 147 4.48 -10.09 -22.38
CA ASP A 147 4.92 -9.65 -23.69
C ASP A 147 3.74 -9.80 -24.65
N THR A 148 2.94 -8.74 -24.77
CA THR A 148 2.00 -8.60 -25.88
C THR A 148 2.77 -8.02 -27.06
N ILE A 149 3.92 -8.62 -27.40
CA ILE A 149 4.51 -8.45 -28.72
C ILE A 149 3.70 -9.36 -29.63
N ARG A 150 2.51 -8.87 -30.03
CA ARG A 150 1.89 -9.36 -31.26
C ARG A 150 2.76 -8.79 -32.38
N PHE A 151 3.76 -9.56 -32.81
CA PHE A 151 4.41 -9.29 -34.08
C PHE A 151 3.28 -9.22 -35.14
N PRO A 152 3.20 -8.16 -35.96
CA PRO A 152 2.51 -8.29 -37.23
C PRO A 152 3.17 -9.47 -37.95
N ASP A 153 2.38 -10.42 -38.47
CA ASP A 153 2.89 -11.47 -39.34
C ASP A 153 3.84 -10.81 -40.36
N PRO A 154 5.04 -11.38 -40.61
CA PRO A 154 5.91 -10.86 -41.66
C PRO A 154 5.14 -10.96 -42.98
N LEU A 155 4.63 -9.82 -43.46
CA LEU A 155 4.21 -9.72 -44.84
C LEU A 155 5.46 -10.00 -45.67
N GLU A 156 5.37 -11.03 -46.49
CA GLU A 156 6.34 -11.35 -47.53
C GLU A 156 6.61 -10.08 -48.35
N VAL A 157 7.75 -9.44 -48.10
CA VAL A 157 8.26 -8.41 -49.01
C VAL A 157 9.31 -9.09 -49.85
N ASP A 158 8.90 -9.31 -51.09
CA ASP A 158 9.61 -9.88 -52.21
C ASP A 158 11.05 -9.36 -52.30
N THR A 159 12.00 -10.27 -52.25
CA THR A 159 13.39 -10.04 -52.64
C THR A 159 13.47 -9.89 -54.16
N ALA A 160 13.26 -8.67 -54.65
CA ALA A 160 13.65 -8.30 -56.00
C ALA A 160 13.80 -6.79 -56.14
N SER A 161 15.03 -6.28 -55.95
CA SER A 161 15.70 -5.33 -56.86
C SER A 161 17.00 -4.82 -56.24
N LEU A 162 18.11 -5.19 -56.86
CA LEU A 162 19.44 -4.63 -56.65
C LEU A 162 19.54 -3.20 -57.22
N GLN A 163 20.59 -2.50 -56.78
CA GLN A 163 21.30 -1.38 -57.43
C GLN A 163 20.79 0.05 -57.18
N HIS A 164 21.43 0.78 -56.25
CA HIS A 164 22.08 2.06 -56.57
C HIS A 164 23.04 2.58 -55.47
N GLU A 165 24.32 2.62 -55.84
CA GLU A 165 25.47 3.49 -55.51
C GLU A 165 25.41 4.53 -54.36
N ASP A 166 26.43 4.42 -53.49
CA ASP A 166 27.23 5.43 -52.78
C ASP A 166 26.81 6.92 -52.74
N LYS A 167 26.75 7.47 -51.51
CA LYS A 167 27.27 8.82 -51.23
C LYS A 167 27.73 9.05 -49.78
N PHE A 168 29.03 8.86 -49.62
CA PHE A 168 29.97 9.49 -48.71
C PHE A 168 29.55 10.88 -48.15
N ILE A 169 29.48 11.02 -46.81
CA ILE A 169 30.01 12.21 -46.10
C ILE A 169 30.78 11.73 -44.86
N SER A 170 32.10 11.66 -45.03
CA SER A 170 33.07 11.59 -43.95
C SER A 170 33.14 12.95 -43.24
N ARG A 171 32.87 12.98 -41.93
CA ARG A 171 33.31 14.07 -41.05
C ARG A 171 34.29 13.50 -40.03
N LYS A 172 35.56 13.78 -40.29
CA LYS A 172 36.70 13.57 -39.41
C LYS A 172 36.67 14.59 -38.28
N SER A 173 36.77 14.15 -37.04
CA SER A 173 37.38 14.95 -35.97
C SER A 173 37.86 14.07 -34.82
N VAL A 174 39.19 14.00 -34.73
CA VAL A 174 40.02 13.98 -33.51
C VAL A 174 40.01 12.68 -32.71
N GLU A 175 41.08 11.92 -32.94
CA GLU A 175 41.64 10.96 -32.00
C GLU A 175 42.07 11.70 -30.73
N THR A 176 41.49 11.30 -29.60
CA THR A 176 42.14 11.43 -28.29
C THR A 176 42.11 10.05 -27.67
N GLU A 177 43.29 9.43 -27.62
CA GLU A 177 43.61 8.23 -26.88
C GLU A 177 43.10 8.35 -25.43
N SER A 178 42.17 7.47 -25.06
CA SER A 178 41.99 7.03 -23.69
C SER A 178 41.42 5.61 -23.70
N ASP A 179 42.32 4.68 -24.03
CA ASP A 179 42.24 3.31 -23.51
C ASP A 179 41.89 3.38 -22.03
N ASN A 180 40.97 2.52 -21.58
CA ASN A 180 40.49 2.29 -20.20
C ASN A 180 39.03 2.64 -19.87
N LYS A 181 38.07 2.57 -20.82
CA LYS A 181 36.61 2.72 -20.52
C LYS A 181 35.78 1.42 -20.53
N PHE A 182 36.41 0.26 -20.72
CA PHE A 182 35.67 -1.00 -20.90
C PHE A 182 35.98 -2.13 -19.91
N GLU A 183 36.94 -1.95 -18.99
CA GLU A 183 37.26 -3.03 -18.02
C GLU A 183 36.11 -3.39 -17.08
N THR A 184 35.17 -2.48 -16.82
CA THR A 184 33.99 -2.73 -15.98
C THR A 184 32.86 -3.48 -16.69
N ARG A 185 32.97 -3.76 -17.99
CA ARG A 185 31.90 -4.36 -18.82
C ARG A 185 32.25 -5.68 -19.52
N LYS A 186 33.48 -6.19 -19.33
CA LYS A 186 33.94 -7.48 -19.89
C LYS A 186 32.97 -8.64 -19.65
N PHE A 187 32.39 -8.73 -18.45
CA PHE A 187 31.46 -9.81 -18.09
C PHE A 187 30.13 -9.76 -18.87
N ILE A 188 29.67 -8.57 -19.27
CA ILE A 188 28.44 -8.43 -20.08
C ILE A 188 28.77 -8.71 -21.56
N GLU A 189 29.93 -8.23 -22.03
CA GLU A 189 30.42 -8.50 -23.38
C GLU A 189 30.65 -10.00 -23.62
N GLU A 190 31.27 -10.71 -22.69
CA GLU A 190 31.47 -12.16 -22.77
C GLU A 190 30.15 -12.94 -22.80
N GLN A 191 29.15 -12.51 -22.03
CA GLN A 191 27.81 -13.10 -22.07
C GLN A 191 27.10 -12.85 -23.40
N ILE A 192 27.25 -11.66 -23.99
CA ILE A 192 26.69 -11.34 -25.30
C ILE A 192 27.39 -12.16 -26.40
N MET A 193 28.72 -12.21 -26.38
CA MET A 193 29.51 -12.95 -27.37
C MET A 193 29.25 -14.46 -27.29
N SER A 194 29.15 -15.02 -26.08
CA SER A 194 28.78 -16.42 -25.91
C SER A 194 27.34 -16.72 -26.35
N ALA A 195 26.40 -15.80 -26.17
CA ALA A 195 25.03 -15.94 -26.69
C ALA A 195 24.98 -15.87 -28.23
N LEU A 196 25.78 -15.00 -28.85
CA LEU A 196 25.92 -14.90 -30.31
C LEU A 196 26.59 -16.14 -30.91
N LEU A 197 27.59 -16.73 -30.23
CA LEU A 197 28.32 -17.89 -30.72
C LEU A 197 27.56 -19.21 -30.56
N ASN A 198 26.64 -19.31 -29.58
CA ASN A 198 26.01 -20.58 -29.18
C ASN A 198 24.55 -20.76 -29.60
N SER A 199 23.92 -19.89 -30.41
CA SER A 199 22.46 -20.00 -30.56
C SER A 199 21.85 -19.78 -31.95
N ASP A 200 20.82 -20.60 -32.17
CA ASP A 200 19.69 -20.47 -33.09
C ASP A 200 18.83 -19.18 -32.86
N ALA A 201 19.32 -18.22 -32.06
CA ALA A 201 18.60 -16.98 -31.78
C ALA A 201 18.84 -15.96 -32.90
N LYS A 202 17.76 -15.54 -33.57
CA LYS A 202 17.84 -14.66 -34.74
C LYS A 202 18.09 -13.19 -34.40
N ILE A 203 17.74 -12.74 -33.18
CA ILE A 203 17.84 -11.33 -32.73
C ILE A 203 18.08 -11.28 -31.21
N ILE A 204 19.03 -10.43 -30.78
CA ILE A 204 19.28 -10.08 -29.37
C ILE A 204 19.04 -8.58 -29.19
N SER A 205 18.27 -8.18 -28.17
CA SER A 205 17.98 -6.76 -27.86
C SER A 205 18.64 -6.32 -26.54
N LEU A 206 19.25 -5.13 -26.53
CA LEU A 206 19.86 -4.51 -25.35
C LEU A 206 18.97 -3.38 -24.79
N CYS A 207 18.47 -3.51 -23.56
CA CYS A 207 17.63 -2.51 -22.89
C CYS A 207 18.30 -1.88 -21.65
N GLY A 208 17.99 -0.62 -21.35
CA GLY A 208 18.51 0.07 -20.15
C GLY A 208 18.39 1.60 -20.20
N MET A 209 18.79 2.26 -19.12
CA MET A 209 18.71 3.73 -18.96
C MET A 209 19.45 4.50 -20.08
N GLY A 210 18.99 5.72 -20.38
CA GLY A 210 19.63 6.58 -21.39
C GLY A 210 21.07 6.95 -21.01
N GLY A 211 21.97 7.08 -22.00
CA GLY A 211 23.35 7.52 -21.77
C GLY A 211 24.34 6.45 -21.25
N VAL A 212 23.90 5.22 -20.99
CA VAL A 212 24.77 4.12 -20.49
C VAL A 212 25.66 3.47 -21.57
N GLY A 213 25.55 3.90 -22.83
CA GLY A 213 26.42 3.43 -23.92
C GLY A 213 25.99 2.12 -24.60
N LYS A 214 24.70 1.76 -24.57
CA LYS A 214 24.19 0.53 -25.24
C LYS A 214 24.47 0.53 -26.75
N THR A 215 24.27 1.66 -27.42
CA THR A 215 24.60 1.82 -28.85
C THR A 215 26.10 1.77 -29.08
N THR A 216 26.90 2.40 -28.22
CA THR A 216 28.37 2.36 -28.29
C THR A 216 28.93 0.94 -28.16
N MET A 217 28.26 0.05 -27.41
CA MET A 217 28.66 -1.34 -27.25
C MET A 217 28.34 -2.23 -28.47
N VAL A 218 27.47 -1.78 -29.38
CA VAL A 218 27.22 -2.46 -30.66
C VAL A 218 28.21 -2.01 -31.74
N GLU A 219 28.79 -0.82 -31.57
CA GLU A 219 29.75 -0.23 -32.51
C GLU A 219 31.19 -0.72 -32.31
N HIS A 220 31.49 -1.44 -31.22
CA HIS A 220 32.78 -2.06 -30.92
C HIS A 220 32.64 -3.59 -30.91
#